data_AF-A0AAX4L0D7-F1
#
_entry.id   AF-A0AAX4L0D7-F1
#
_cell.length_a   1.000
_cell.length_b   1.000
_cell.length_c   1.000
_cell.angle_alpha   90.00
_cell.angle_beta   90.00
_cell.angle_gamma   90.00
#
_symmetry.space_group_name_H-M   'P 1'
#
loop_
_entity.id
_entity.type
_entity.pdbx_description
1 polymer ?
#
loop_
_entity_poly.entity_id
_entity_poly.type
_entity_poly.pdbx_seq_one_letter_code
_entity_poly.pdbx_strand_id
1 'polypeptide(L)'
;MGKLFVLYMTVGYPNEQGFKEFITKAVDNGVDILELGIPPKYAKYDGPVIRKSYDKVRGLDIWSLLGYVSEKVDIPIIALTYLEEWINQLGNFLDRLKEIKLDGVLFPDLLIDYIDEFEKIDKIIKSKGIKDVIFTSPSVPDLLIHRVSKISDLFLYYGVRPTTGVPIPVSVKQLINRVRNIVDNKLVVGFGLSNESDLRDALSAGADGVAIGTAFIEEIERNGIDSAVNLVKKIRVILDEYQ
;
A
#
# COMPACT_ATOMS: atom_id res chain seq x y z
N MET A 1 7.08 -4.62 19.44
CA MET A 1 5.96 -3.89 18.78
C MET A 1 5.48 -4.86 17.70
N GLY A 2 4.18 -5.17 17.62
CA GLY A 2 3.69 -6.20 16.71
C GLY A 2 3.96 -5.90 15.23
N LYS A 3 3.83 -6.91 14.36
CA LYS A 3 4.00 -6.75 12.90
C LYS A 3 2.85 -5.91 12.33
N LEU A 4 3.20 -4.98 11.45
CA LEU A 4 2.23 -4.13 10.76
C LEU A 4 1.43 -4.92 9.73
N PHE A 5 0.12 -4.78 9.76
CA PHE A 5 -0.78 -5.20 8.70
C PHE A 5 -1.24 -3.99 7.92
N VAL A 6 -0.68 -3.84 6.71
CA VAL A 6 -1.11 -2.85 5.74
C VAL A 6 -2.10 -3.49 4.77
N LEU A 7 -3.30 -2.93 4.69
CA LEU A 7 -4.33 -3.41 3.78
C LEU A 7 -4.49 -2.45 2.62
N TYR A 8 -4.39 -2.96 1.40
CA TYR A 8 -4.75 -2.22 0.20
C TYR A 8 -6.20 -2.51 -0.19
N MET A 9 -6.94 -1.45 -0.57
CA MET A 9 -8.20 -1.58 -1.28
C MET A 9 -8.38 -0.44 -2.29
N THR A 10 -8.95 -0.77 -3.46
CA THR A 10 -9.35 0.23 -4.45
C THR A 10 -10.53 1.05 -3.93
N VAL A 11 -10.44 2.38 -3.97
CA VAL A 11 -11.48 3.28 -3.46
C VAL A 11 -12.81 3.00 -4.16
N GLY A 12 -13.84 2.66 -3.38
CA GLY A 12 -15.18 2.39 -3.87
C GLY A 12 -15.42 0.97 -4.41
N TYR A 13 -14.45 0.06 -4.35
CA TYR A 13 -14.64 -1.32 -4.81
C TYR A 13 -15.28 -2.19 -3.72
N PRO A 14 -16.23 -3.09 -4.06
CA PRO A 14 -16.79 -3.38 -5.39
C PRO A 14 -17.91 -2.41 -5.83
N ASN A 15 -18.44 -1.66 -4.87
CA ASN A 15 -19.34 -0.52 -4.98
C ASN A 15 -19.21 0.31 -3.69
N GLU A 16 -19.77 1.52 -3.63
CA GLU A 16 -19.60 2.41 -2.47
C GLU A 16 -19.98 1.77 -1.12
N GLN A 17 -21.15 1.10 -1.06
CA GLN A 17 -21.63 0.50 0.17
C GLN A 17 -20.72 -0.65 0.62
N GLY A 18 -20.35 -1.53 -0.32
CA GLY A 18 -19.48 -2.66 -0.05
C GLY A 18 -18.07 -2.26 0.36
N PHE A 19 -17.53 -1.20 -0.25
CA PHE A 19 -16.26 -0.59 0.13
C PHE A 19 -16.29 -0.11 1.59
N LYS A 20 -17.29 0.71 1.95
CA LYS A 20 -17.45 1.25 3.31
C LYS A 20 -17.58 0.16 4.36
N GLU A 21 -18.38 -0.86 4.06
CA GLU A 21 -18.58 -2.02 4.93
C GLU A 21 -17.28 -2.79 5.14
N PHE A 22 -16.58 -3.13 4.05
CA PHE A 22 -15.34 -3.89 4.11
C PHE A 22 -14.25 -3.14 4.89
N ILE A 23 -14.03 -1.86 4.58
CA ILE A 23 -12.99 -1.06 5.25
C ILE A 23 -13.24 -0.99 6.76
N THR A 24 -14.47 -0.66 7.18
CA THR A 24 -14.79 -0.57 8.62
C THR A 24 -14.54 -1.90 9.32
N LYS A 25 -15.08 -3.00 8.76
CA LYS A 25 -14.88 -4.34 9.33
C LYS A 25 -13.41 -4.76 9.30
N ALA A 26 -12.64 -4.40 8.28
CA ALA A 26 -11.23 -4.76 8.20
C ALA A 26 -10.41 -4.09 9.31
N VAL A 27 -10.65 -2.80 9.56
CA VAL A 27 -10.00 -2.07 10.67
C VAL A 27 -10.34 -2.69 12.02
N ASP A 28 -11.62 -3.00 12.26
CA ASP A 28 -12.07 -3.66 13.50
C ASP A 28 -11.43 -5.04 13.72
N ASN A 29 -10.82 -5.64 12.69
CA ASN A 29 -10.19 -6.95 12.72
C ASN A 29 -8.65 -6.91 12.62
N GLY A 30 -8.03 -5.75 12.89
CA GLY A 30 -6.60 -5.66 13.18
C GLY A 30 -5.73 -5.19 12.01
N VAL A 31 -6.31 -4.48 11.03
CA VAL A 31 -5.52 -3.70 10.08
C VAL A 31 -4.90 -2.50 10.81
N ASP A 32 -3.59 -2.31 10.63
CA ASP A 32 -2.85 -1.23 11.28
C ASP A 32 -2.77 0.03 10.39
N ILE A 33 -2.77 -0.13 9.06
CA ILE A 33 -2.68 0.96 8.07
C ILE A 33 -3.53 0.62 6.85
N LEU A 34 -4.26 1.61 6.32
CA LEU A 34 -4.96 1.49 5.04
C LEU A 34 -4.17 2.15 3.91
N GLU A 35 -4.04 1.42 2.81
CA GLU A 35 -3.61 1.94 1.52
C GLU A 35 -4.81 1.99 0.58
N LEU A 36 -5.26 3.19 0.22
CA LEU A 36 -6.46 3.38 -0.60
C LEU A 36 -6.07 3.77 -2.02
N GLY A 37 -6.31 2.84 -2.95
CA GLY A 37 -5.97 2.99 -4.37
C GLY A 37 -6.91 3.96 -5.07
N ILE A 38 -6.38 5.11 -5.48
CA ILE A 38 -7.08 6.09 -6.31
C ILE A 38 -6.98 5.63 -7.78
N PRO A 39 -8.12 5.37 -8.47
CA PRO A 39 -8.11 4.95 -9.86
C PRO A 39 -7.32 5.93 -10.76
N PRO A 40 -6.20 5.50 -11.36
CA PRO A 40 -5.42 6.34 -12.27
C PRO A 40 -6.05 6.35 -13.67
N LYS A 41 -5.58 7.25 -14.56
CA LYS A 41 -5.92 7.12 -15.99
C LYS A 41 -5.16 5.94 -16.60
N TYR A 42 -3.91 5.73 -16.19
CA TYR A 42 -3.07 4.62 -16.64
C TYR A 42 -2.45 3.85 -15.45
N ALA A 43 -2.91 2.63 -15.24
CA ALA A 43 -2.44 1.75 -14.16
C ALA A 43 -1.17 0.99 -14.57
N LYS A 44 -0.03 1.70 -14.65
CA LYS A 44 1.22 1.26 -15.29
C LYS A 44 1.81 -0.02 -14.66
N TYR A 45 1.88 -0.09 -13.34
CA TYR A 45 2.51 -1.18 -12.58
C TYR A 45 1.52 -2.13 -11.90
N ASP A 46 0.22 -1.87 -12.07
CA ASP A 46 -0.84 -2.68 -11.50
C ASP A 46 -1.12 -3.94 -12.32
N GLY A 47 -1.37 -5.04 -11.61
CA GLY A 47 -1.77 -6.31 -12.21
C GLY A 47 -3.23 -6.31 -12.69
N PRO A 48 -3.65 -7.37 -13.41
CA PRO A 48 -4.97 -7.44 -14.04
C PRO A 48 -6.13 -7.35 -13.03
N VAL A 49 -5.97 -7.90 -11.83
CA VAL A 49 -7.00 -7.85 -10.78
C VAL A 49 -7.24 -6.40 -10.31
N ILE A 50 -6.16 -5.67 -10.04
CA ILE A 50 -6.25 -4.26 -9.61
C ILE A 50 -6.83 -3.39 -10.73
N ARG A 51 -6.37 -3.58 -11.97
CA ARG A 51 -6.93 -2.89 -13.15
C ARG A 51 -8.44 -3.10 -13.29
N LYS A 52 -8.90 -4.35 -13.18
CA LYS A 52 -10.34 -4.69 -13.22
C LYS A 52 -11.11 -4.03 -12.08
N SER A 53 -10.50 -3.91 -10.89
CA SER A 53 -11.13 -3.22 -9.76
C SER A 53 -11.34 -1.73 -10.05
N TYR A 54 -10.36 -1.05 -10.67
CA TYR A 54 -10.48 0.35 -11.10
C TYR A 54 -11.58 0.52 -12.14
N ASP A 55 -11.71 -0.41 -13.09
CA ASP A 55 -12.75 -0.34 -14.12
C ASP A 55 -14.17 -0.40 -13.53
N LYS A 56 -14.38 -1.17 -12.44
CA LYS A 56 -15.71 -1.26 -11.79
C LYS A 56 -16.12 0.02 -11.05
N VAL A 57 -15.17 0.82 -10.62
CA VAL A 57 -15.41 2.01 -9.77
C VAL A 57 -15.16 3.33 -10.53
N ARG A 58 -14.89 3.23 -11.83
CA ARG A 58 -14.58 4.38 -12.67
C ARG A 58 -15.77 5.35 -12.67
N GLY A 59 -15.51 6.59 -12.27
CA GLY A 59 -16.53 7.64 -12.22
C GLY A 59 -17.17 7.85 -10.84
N LEU A 60 -16.81 7.08 -9.82
CA LEU A 60 -17.22 7.37 -8.44
C LEU A 60 -16.50 8.62 -7.90
N ASP A 61 -17.15 9.32 -6.96
CA ASP A 61 -16.55 10.43 -6.23
C ASP A 61 -15.59 9.90 -5.16
N ILE A 62 -14.32 9.73 -5.57
CA ILE A 62 -13.26 9.24 -4.69
C ILE A 62 -13.03 10.15 -3.48
N TRP A 63 -13.26 11.46 -3.59
CA TRP A 63 -12.94 12.40 -2.52
C TRP A 63 -13.93 12.29 -1.38
N SER A 64 -15.22 12.13 -1.71
CA SER A 64 -16.27 11.85 -0.74
C SER A 64 -16.02 10.51 -0.02
N LEU A 65 -15.61 9.47 -0.75
CA LEU A 65 -15.29 8.17 -0.16
C LEU A 65 -14.06 8.20 0.75
N LEU A 66 -12.99 8.87 0.34
CA LEU A 66 -11.79 9.04 1.17
C LEU A 66 -12.09 9.83 2.44
N GLY A 67 -12.85 10.92 2.34
CA GLY A 67 -13.30 11.70 3.50
C GLY A 67 -14.19 10.91 4.45
N TYR A 68 -15.08 10.06 3.92
CA TYR A 68 -15.86 9.14 4.75
C TYR A 68 -14.96 8.19 5.55
N VAL A 69 -13.93 7.61 4.92
CA VAL A 69 -13.04 6.68 5.62
C VAL A 69 -12.27 7.39 6.73
N SER A 70 -11.72 8.58 6.48
CA SER A 70 -10.97 9.33 7.50
C SER A 70 -11.81 9.81 8.68
N GLU A 71 -13.12 9.96 8.51
CA GLU A 71 -14.05 10.21 9.63
C GLU A 71 -14.43 8.93 10.39
N LYS A 72 -14.28 7.76 9.76
CA LYS A 72 -14.81 6.50 10.27
C LYS A 72 -13.78 5.64 11.01
N VAL A 73 -12.50 5.79 10.70
CA VAL A 73 -11.42 4.96 11.26
C VAL A 73 -10.31 5.83 11.87
N ASP A 74 -9.68 5.34 12.94
CA ASP A 74 -8.62 6.03 13.70
C ASP A 74 -7.21 5.47 13.43
N ILE A 75 -7.00 4.84 12.26
CA ILE A 75 -5.70 4.31 11.84
C ILE A 75 -5.14 5.12 10.66
N PRO A 76 -3.81 5.11 10.42
CA PRO A 76 -3.23 5.85 9.30
C PRO A 76 -3.80 5.42 7.93
N ILE A 77 -4.12 6.41 7.10
CA ILE A 77 -4.63 6.23 5.74
C ILE A 77 -3.66 6.85 4.74
N ILE A 78 -3.20 6.02 3.81
CA ILE A 78 -2.25 6.38 2.75
C ILE A 78 -2.97 6.35 1.41
N ALA A 79 -2.96 7.46 0.68
CA ALA A 79 -3.41 7.48 -0.70
C ALA A 79 -2.37 6.81 -1.60
N LEU A 80 -2.75 5.73 -2.27
CA LEU A 80 -1.93 5.09 -3.30
C LEU A 80 -2.39 5.57 -4.67
N THR A 81 -1.50 6.25 -5.39
CA THR A 81 -1.75 6.74 -6.75
C THR A 81 -0.43 6.94 -7.49
N TYR A 82 -0.46 7.26 -8.78
CA TYR A 82 0.73 7.53 -9.56
C TYR A 82 1.05 9.03 -9.54
N LEU A 83 2.29 9.39 -9.27
CA LEU A 83 2.76 10.76 -9.27
C LEU A 83 2.57 11.42 -10.64
N GLU A 84 2.71 10.66 -11.73
CA GLU A 84 2.49 11.14 -13.10
C GLU A 84 1.15 11.88 -13.27
N GLU A 85 0.09 11.43 -12.60
CA GLU A 85 -1.25 12.04 -12.67
C GLU A 85 -1.31 13.42 -11.98
N TRP A 86 -0.45 13.62 -10.98
CA TRP A 86 -0.55 14.74 -10.03
C TRP A 86 0.64 15.69 -10.08
N ILE A 87 1.72 15.37 -10.78
CA ILE A 87 2.97 16.15 -10.75
C ILE A 87 2.75 17.64 -11.04
N ASN A 88 1.88 17.96 -12.01
CA ASN A 88 1.55 19.33 -12.40
C ASN A 88 0.63 20.06 -11.40
N GLN A 89 0.00 19.34 -10.48
CA GLN A 89 -0.94 19.85 -9.48
C GLN A 89 -0.62 19.35 -8.07
N LEU A 90 0.64 18.95 -7.82
CA LEU A 90 1.02 18.20 -6.63
C LEU A 90 0.66 18.96 -5.35
N GLY A 91 0.89 20.27 -5.31
CA GLY A 91 0.51 21.11 -4.18
C GLY A 91 -0.99 21.05 -3.86
N ASN A 92 -1.85 21.19 -4.88
CA ASN A 92 -3.30 21.14 -4.73
C ASN A 92 -3.78 19.75 -4.31
N PHE A 93 -3.18 18.70 -4.88
CA PHE A 93 -3.46 17.31 -4.50
C PHE A 93 -3.16 17.06 -3.01
N LEU A 94 -1.98 17.47 -2.55
CA LEU A 94 -1.57 17.32 -1.15
C LEU A 94 -2.43 18.17 -0.20
N ASP A 95 -2.79 19.40 -0.60
CA ASP A 95 -3.70 20.24 0.17
C ASP A 95 -5.09 19.60 0.29
N ARG A 96 -5.58 18.97 -0.79
CA ARG A 96 -6.84 18.23 -0.77
C ARG A 96 -6.80 17.04 0.17
N LEU A 97 -5.73 16.22 0.13
CA LEU A 97 -5.56 15.10 1.05
C LEU A 97 -5.55 15.55 2.52
N LYS A 98 -4.85 16.66 2.80
CA LYS A 98 -4.82 17.26 4.14
C LYS A 98 -6.20 17.73 4.59
N GLU A 99 -6.96 18.37 3.71
CA GLU A 99 -8.33 18.85 3.99
C GLU A 99 -9.24 17.71 4.44
N ILE A 100 -9.14 16.55 3.77
CA ILE A 100 -9.90 15.35 4.11
C ILE A 100 -9.18 14.44 5.13
N LYS A 101 -8.14 14.94 5.80
CA LYS A 101 -7.42 14.27 6.89
C LYS A 101 -6.81 12.91 6.52
N LEU A 102 -6.31 12.75 5.30
CA LEU A 102 -5.44 11.63 4.98
C LEU A 102 -4.02 11.87 5.52
N ASP A 103 -3.40 10.82 6.03
CA ASP A 103 -2.10 10.91 6.70
C ASP A 103 -0.95 10.99 5.71
N GLY A 104 -1.04 10.28 4.59
CA GLY A 104 0.10 10.08 3.70
C GLY A 104 -0.23 9.78 2.25
N VAL A 105 0.83 9.69 1.47
CA VAL A 105 0.82 9.27 0.07
C VAL A 105 1.86 8.19 -0.17
N LEU A 106 1.60 7.35 -1.16
CA LEU A 106 2.55 6.41 -1.74
C LEU A 106 2.46 6.54 -3.25
N PHE A 107 3.56 6.94 -3.88
CA PHE A 107 3.71 7.06 -5.33
C PHE A 107 4.62 5.93 -5.86
N PRO A 108 4.07 4.87 -6.48
CA PRO A 108 4.88 3.73 -6.95
C PRO A 108 5.93 4.09 -8.01
N ASP A 109 5.66 5.13 -8.78
CA ASP A 109 6.47 5.67 -9.88
C ASP A 109 7.56 6.66 -9.43
N LEU A 110 7.56 7.10 -8.16
CA LEU A 110 8.48 8.14 -7.66
C LEU A 110 9.96 7.81 -7.94
N LEU A 111 10.41 6.61 -7.53
CA LEU A 111 11.80 6.19 -7.73
C LEU A 111 12.06 5.54 -9.09
N ILE A 112 11.02 5.35 -9.91
CA ILE A 112 11.14 4.72 -11.23
C ILE A 112 11.25 5.80 -12.31
N ASP A 113 10.28 6.71 -12.35
CA ASP A 113 10.15 7.72 -13.39
C ASP A 113 10.65 9.11 -12.94
N TYR A 114 10.75 9.38 -11.63
CA TYR A 114 11.09 10.69 -11.05
C TYR A 114 12.31 10.63 -10.10
N ILE A 115 13.23 9.70 -10.35
CA ILE A 115 14.40 9.44 -9.49
C ILE A 115 15.32 10.64 -9.28
N ASP A 116 15.38 11.60 -10.21
CA ASP A 116 16.21 12.80 -10.06
C ASP A 116 15.53 13.89 -9.21
N GLU A 117 14.21 13.78 -9.01
CA GLU A 117 13.39 14.79 -8.31
C GLU A 117 12.88 14.32 -6.94
N PHE A 118 13.10 13.05 -6.56
CA PHE A 118 12.45 12.48 -5.36
C PHE A 118 12.72 13.27 -4.07
N GLU A 119 13.93 13.79 -3.85
CA GLU A 119 14.24 14.59 -2.64
C GLU A 119 13.49 15.92 -2.61
N LYS A 120 13.25 16.53 -3.77
CA LYS A 120 12.45 17.75 -3.88
C LYS A 120 10.98 17.45 -3.62
N ILE A 121 10.49 16.32 -4.16
CA ILE A 121 9.11 15.88 -4.01
C ILE A 121 8.82 15.51 -2.54
N ASP A 122 9.69 14.73 -1.90
CA ASP A 122 9.64 14.40 -0.46
C ASP A 122 9.53 15.67 0.41
N LYS A 123 10.37 16.67 0.14
CA LYS A 123 10.31 17.97 0.83
C LYS A 123 8.97 18.68 0.63
N ILE A 124 8.41 18.65 -0.57
CA ILE A 124 7.10 19.25 -0.85
C ILE A 124 6.01 18.52 -0.05
N ILE A 125 5.98 17.19 -0.09
CA ILE A 125 5.00 16.35 0.64
C ILE A 125 5.07 16.67 2.14
N LYS A 126 6.27 16.60 2.73
CA LYS A 126 6.46 16.85 4.16
C LYS A 126 6.19 18.29 4.58
N SER A 127 6.44 19.28 3.71
CA SER A 127 6.10 20.68 3.99
C SER A 127 4.60 20.90 4.20
N LYS A 128 3.76 20.01 3.65
CA LYS A 128 2.30 20.03 3.85
C LYS A 128 1.86 19.29 5.12
N GLY A 129 2.78 18.57 5.78
CA GLY A 129 2.49 17.71 6.93
C GLY A 129 1.94 16.33 6.52
N ILE A 130 2.04 15.97 5.25
CA ILE A 130 1.67 14.65 4.71
C ILE A 130 2.89 13.73 4.83
N LYS A 131 2.65 12.45 5.14
CA LYS A 131 3.68 11.39 5.18
C LYS A 131 4.02 10.91 3.77
N ASP A 132 5.30 10.83 3.44
CA ASP A 132 5.77 10.24 2.19
C ASP A 132 6.20 8.79 2.42
N VAL A 133 5.34 7.83 2.07
CA VAL A 133 5.66 6.40 2.12
C VAL A 133 6.32 6.03 0.78
N ILE A 134 7.63 5.76 0.82
CA ILE A 134 8.41 5.55 -0.39
C ILE A 134 8.34 4.09 -0.83
N PHE A 135 7.98 3.89 -2.10
CA PHE A 135 7.99 2.59 -2.76
C PHE A 135 9.38 2.23 -3.28
N THR A 136 9.81 1.00 -2.97
CA THR A 136 11.02 0.37 -3.52
C THR A 136 10.73 -1.05 -4.00
N SER A 137 11.64 -1.60 -4.79
CA SER A 137 11.53 -2.96 -5.33
C SER A 137 12.93 -3.55 -5.58
N PRO A 138 13.05 -4.83 -5.95
CA PRO A 138 14.34 -5.44 -6.30
C PRO A 138 15.11 -4.72 -7.41
N SER A 139 14.45 -3.92 -8.25
CA SER A 139 15.10 -3.13 -9.32
C SER A 139 15.76 -1.85 -8.81
N VAL A 140 15.45 -1.41 -7.59
CA VAL A 140 16.07 -0.23 -6.98
C VAL A 140 17.47 -0.61 -6.47
N PRO A 141 18.53 0.15 -6.78
CA PRO A 141 19.88 -0.11 -6.28
C PRO A 141 19.96 -0.02 -4.75
N ASP A 142 20.77 -0.89 -4.13
CA ASP A 142 20.88 -1.00 -2.67
C ASP A 142 21.28 0.33 -2.00
N LEU A 143 22.17 1.12 -2.61
CA LEU A 143 22.54 2.45 -2.09
C LEU A 143 21.36 3.41 -2.05
N LEU A 144 20.46 3.33 -3.03
CA LEU A 144 19.26 4.16 -3.07
C LEU A 144 18.24 3.66 -2.05
N ILE A 145 18.03 2.34 -1.93
CA ILE A 145 17.19 1.73 -0.87
C ILE A 145 17.64 2.22 0.52
N HIS A 146 18.95 2.16 0.81
CA HIS A 146 19.48 2.65 2.08
C HIS A 146 19.20 4.14 2.29
N ARG A 147 19.38 4.96 1.24
CA ARG A 147 19.11 6.40 1.31
C ARG A 147 17.63 6.69 1.60
N VAL A 148 16.72 6.09 0.84
CA VAL A 148 15.28 6.36 1.01
C VAL A 148 14.72 5.75 2.29
N SER A 149 15.33 4.68 2.82
CA SER A 149 14.94 4.12 4.12
C SER A 149 15.00 5.16 5.24
N LYS A 150 15.96 6.08 5.21
CA LYS A 150 16.13 7.11 6.26
C LYS A 150 15.12 8.24 6.18
N ILE A 151 14.46 8.42 5.04
CA ILE A 151 13.52 9.53 4.82
C ILE A 151 12.08 9.05 4.68
N SER A 152 11.82 7.80 4.29
CA SER A 152 10.46 7.27 4.17
C SER A 152 9.71 7.40 5.50
N ASP A 153 8.53 7.98 5.47
CA ASP A 153 7.68 8.07 6.65
C ASP A 153 6.95 6.76 6.91
N LEU A 154 6.64 6.50 8.19
CA LEU A 154 5.96 5.29 8.72
C LEU A 154 6.71 3.97 8.54
N PHE A 155 7.09 3.65 7.30
CA PHE A 155 7.84 2.49 6.88
C PHE A 155 8.39 2.71 5.46
N LEU A 156 9.36 1.89 5.06
CA LEU A 156 9.77 1.75 3.67
C LEU A 156 8.99 0.58 3.04
N TYR A 157 8.30 0.84 1.93
CA TYR A 157 7.57 -0.20 1.19
C TYR A 157 8.53 -0.93 0.25
N TYR A 158 8.58 -2.26 0.32
CA TYR A 158 9.35 -3.10 -0.59
C TYR A 158 8.47 -4.10 -1.33
N GLY A 159 8.18 -3.82 -2.60
CA GLY A 159 7.41 -4.69 -3.47
C GLY A 159 8.27 -5.80 -4.06
N VAL A 160 8.03 -7.06 -3.69
CA VAL A 160 8.89 -8.20 -4.10
C VAL A 160 8.65 -8.70 -5.53
N ARG A 161 7.60 -8.21 -6.20
CA ARG A 161 7.24 -8.60 -7.59
C ARG A 161 7.07 -7.37 -8.49
N PRO A 162 7.29 -7.51 -9.81
CA PRO A 162 7.36 -6.38 -10.74
C PRO A 162 5.96 -5.83 -11.09
N THR A 163 4.93 -6.60 -10.77
CA THR A 163 3.52 -6.30 -10.97
C THR A 163 2.76 -7.07 -9.91
N THR A 164 1.73 -6.47 -9.31
CA THR A 164 0.91 -7.16 -8.30
C THR A 164 0.31 -8.44 -8.88
N GLY A 165 0.48 -9.58 -8.20
CA GLY A 165 -0.15 -10.86 -8.58
C GLY A 165 0.58 -11.70 -9.65
N VAL A 166 1.77 -11.30 -10.14
CA VAL A 166 2.57 -12.09 -11.10
C VAL A 166 3.81 -12.69 -10.42
N PRO A 167 4.01 -14.03 -10.40
CA PRO A 167 5.13 -14.66 -9.70
C PRO A 167 6.50 -14.43 -10.37
N ILE A 168 7.55 -14.32 -9.55
CA ILE A 168 8.97 -14.35 -9.94
C ILE A 168 9.57 -15.65 -9.37
N PRO A 169 10.46 -16.36 -10.08
CA PRO A 169 11.17 -17.54 -9.60
C PRO A 169 12.32 -17.21 -8.61
N VAL A 170 12.09 -16.26 -7.69
CA VAL A 170 13.02 -15.92 -6.61
C VAL A 170 12.25 -15.98 -5.29
N SER A 171 12.85 -16.60 -4.28
CA SER A 171 12.21 -16.71 -2.96
C SER A 171 12.05 -15.35 -2.30
N VAL A 172 10.90 -15.10 -1.70
CA VAL A 172 10.60 -13.88 -0.92
C VAL A 172 11.66 -13.67 0.17
N LYS A 173 12.05 -14.75 0.85
CA LYS A 173 13.08 -14.75 1.88
C LYS A 173 14.43 -14.21 1.38
N GLN A 174 14.90 -14.61 0.20
CA GLN A 174 16.16 -14.11 -0.35
C GLN A 174 16.10 -12.63 -0.70
N LEU A 175 14.98 -12.16 -1.27
CA LEU A 175 14.79 -10.75 -1.60
C LEU A 175 14.81 -9.86 -0.35
N ILE A 176 14.25 -10.33 0.74
CA ILE A 176 14.24 -9.59 2.01
C ILE A 176 15.60 -9.65 2.69
N ASN A 177 16.25 -10.81 2.72
CA ASN A 177 17.61 -10.93 3.27
C ASN A 177 18.61 -9.98 2.59
N ARG A 178 18.43 -9.69 1.29
CA ARG A 178 19.24 -8.68 0.56
C ARG A 178 19.10 -7.29 1.18
N VAL A 179 17.88 -6.87 1.51
CA VAL A 179 17.58 -5.48 1.85
C VAL A 179 17.45 -5.22 3.36
N ARG A 180 17.18 -6.25 4.17
CA ARG A 180 16.89 -6.09 5.60
C ARG A 180 17.99 -5.33 6.35
N ASN A 181 19.25 -5.61 6.06
CA ASN A 181 20.39 -5.00 6.75
C ASN A 181 20.73 -3.58 6.25
N ILE A 182 20.17 -3.15 5.12
CA ILE A 182 20.41 -1.81 4.56
C ILE A 182 19.22 -0.87 4.79
N VAL A 183 18.07 -1.37 5.24
CA VAL A 183 16.89 -0.57 5.53
C VAL A 183 16.93 -0.11 7.00
N ASP A 184 17.14 1.20 7.18
CA ASP A 184 17.13 1.90 8.47
C ASP A 184 15.73 2.46 8.78
N ASN A 185 14.73 1.58 8.68
CA ASN A 185 13.31 1.87 8.88
C ASN A 185 12.55 0.57 9.16
N LYS A 186 11.27 0.69 9.48
CA LYS A 186 10.34 -0.43 9.34
C LYS A 186 10.28 -0.86 7.88
N LEU A 187 10.38 -2.17 7.62
CA LEU A 187 10.27 -2.74 6.29
C LEU A 187 8.91 -3.42 6.14
N VAL A 188 8.03 -2.84 5.32
CA VAL A 188 6.76 -3.47 4.95
C VAL A 188 6.93 -4.12 3.58
N VAL A 189 6.63 -5.40 3.50
CA VAL A 189 6.78 -6.18 2.27
C VAL A 189 5.43 -6.40 1.60
N GLY A 190 5.34 -6.07 0.32
CA GLY A 190 4.10 -6.20 -0.45
C GLY A 190 4.33 -6.70 -1.88
N PHE A 191 3.31 -6.54 -2.73
CA PHE A 191 3.30 -6.96 -4.14
C PHE A 191 3.60 -8.45 -4.31
N GLY A 192 2.56 -9.28 -4.19
CA GLY A 192 2.63 -10.70 -4.56
C GLY A 192 2.93 -11.69 -3.44
N LEU A 193 2.53 -11.38 -2.21
CA LEU A 193 2.38 -12.39 -1.16
C LEU A 193 1.12 -13.20 -1.47
N SER A 194 1.25 -14.19 -2.33
CA SER A 194 0.11 -14.88 -2.96
C SER A 194 -0.43 -16.03 -2.09
N ASN A 195 0.29 -16.40 -1.04
CA ASN A 195 -0.05 -17.51 -0.17
C ASN A 195 0.54 -17.28 1.23
N GLU A 196 0.10 -18.12 2.18
CA GLU A 196 0.55 -18.06 3.57
C GLU A 196 2.05 -18.34 3.75
N SER A 197 2.65 -19.17 2.88
CA SER A 197 4.11 -19.43 2.93
C SER A 197 4.91 -18.18 2.58
N ASP A 198 4.53 -17.45 1.52
CA ASP A 198 5.19 -16.20 1.12
C ASP A 198 5.13 -15.16 2.26
N LEU A 199 3.97 -15.09 2.94
CA LEU A 199 3.78 -14.22 4.10
C LEU A 199 4.72 -14.59 5.26
N ARG A 200 4.74 -15.87 5.64
CA ARG A 200 5.60 -16.37 6.72
C ARG A 200 7.09 -16.26 6.38
N ASP A 201 7.46 -16.47 5.12
CA ASP A 201 8.81 -16.24 4.61
C ASP A 201 9.20 -14.78 4.77
N ALA A 202 8.29 -13.84 4.50
CA ALA A 202 8.58 -12.42 4.68
C ALA A 202 8.82 -12.05 6.14
N LEU A 203 7.94 -12.50 7.04
CA LEU A 203 8.03 -12.23 8.46
C LEU A 203 9.29 -12.85 9.08
N SER A 204 9.58 -14.12 8.75
CA SER A 204 10.77 -14.82 9.25
C SER A 204 12.09 -14.28 8.69
N ALA A 205 12.07 -13.61 7.54
CA ALA A 205 13.23 -12.91 6.98
C ALA A 205 13.47 -11.52 7.59
N GLY A 206 12.61 -11.08 8.51
CA GLY A 206 12.78 -9.82 9.24
C GLY A 206 11.96 -8.65 8.70
N ALA A 207 10.90 -8.89 7.93
CA ALA A 207 9.92 -7.84 7.65
C ALA A 207 9.25 -7.36 8.96
N ASP A 208 8.98 -6.06 9.05
CA ASP A 208 8.26 -5.44 10.16
C ASP A 208 6.74 -5.43 9.93
N GLY A 209 6.32 -5.79 8.72
CA GLY A 209 4.92 -5.93 8.35
C GLY A 209 4.74 -6.35 6.90
N VAL A 210 3.48 -6.49 6.51
CA VAL A 210 3.11 -6.86 5.15
C VAL A 210 1.99 -5.99 4.59
N ALA A 211 2.01 -5.82 3.27
CA ALA A 211 0.97 -5.13 2.52
C ALA A 211 0.24 -6.11 1.59
N ILE A 212 -1.08 -6.24 1.75
CA ILE A 212 -1.91 -7.20 1.02
C ILE A 212 -3.13 -6.50 0.43
N GLY A 213 -3.37 -6.69 -0.88
CA GLY A 213 -4.47 -6.04 -1.60
C GLY A 213 -5.22 -6.98 -2.54
N THR A 214 -4.52 -7.50 -3.56
CA THR A 214 -5.10 -8.35 -4.60
C THR A 214 -5.94 -9.51 -4.04
N ALA A 215 -5.48 -10.16 -2.96
CA ALA A 215 -6.20 -11.25 -2.32
C ALA A 215 -7.59 -10.83 -1.80
N PHE A 216 -7.73 -9.62 -1.27
CA PHE A 216 -9.04 -9.12 -0.81
C PHE A 216 -9.97 -8.82 -1.97
N ILE A 217 -9.47 -8.24 -3.06
CA ILE A 217 -10.28 -7.98 -4.25
C ILE A 217 -10.77 -9.30 -4.86
N GLU A 218 -9.91 -10.31 -4.98
CA GLU A 218 -10.30 -11.63 -5.45
C GLU A 218 -11.30 -12.31 -4.52
N GLU A 219 -11.09 -12.22 -3.21
CA GLU A 219 -11.96 -12.84 -2.20
C GLU A 219 -13.35 -12.19 -2.19
N ILE A 220 -13.42 -10.85 -2.28
CA ILE A 220 -14.68 -10.12 -2.44
C ILE A 220 -15.39 -10.55 -3.73
N GLU A 221 -14.67 -10.67 -4.84
CA GLU A 221 -15.27 -11.05 -6.13
C GLU A 221 -15.79 -12.49 -6.13
N ARG A 222 -15.11 -13.43 -5.46
CA ARG A 222 -15.47 -14.85 -5.46
C ARG A 222 -16.48 -15.21 -4.37
N ASN A 223 -16.27 -14.71 -3.17
CA ASN A 223 -16.92 -15.21 -1.94
C ASN A 223 -17.59 -14.10 -1.11
N GLY A 224 -17.45 -12.83 -1.52
CA GLY A 224 -18.11 -11.69 -0.87
C GLY A 224 -17.34 -11.09 0.31
N ILE A 225 -17.89 -10.00 0.85
CA ILE A 225 -17.25 -9.15 1.85
C ILE A 225 -16.96 -9.89 3.16
N ASP A 226 -17.91 -10.67 3.68
CA ASP A 226 -17.71 -11.38 4.94
C ASP A 226 -16.58 -12.42 4.85
N SER A 227 -16.40 -13.05 3.68
CA SER A 227 -15.28 -13.95 3.45
C SER A 227 -13.94 -13.19 3.44
N ALA A 228 -13.90 -12.03 2.79
CA ALA A 228 -12.72 -11.17 2.79
C ALA A 228 -12.37 -10.65 4.20
N VAL A 229 -13.36 -10.34 5.04
CA VAL A 229 -13.13 -9.98 6.45
C VAL A 229 -12.57 -11.17 7.25
N ASN A 230 -13.01 -12.40 6.97
CA ASN A 230 -12.38 -13.58 7.58
C ASN A 230 -10.92 -13.76 7.15
N LEU A 231 -10.59 -13.41 5.90
CA LEU A 231 -9.21 -13.38 5.44
C LEU A 231 -8.37 -12.34 6.19
N VAL A 232 -8.92 -11.15 6.50
CA VAL A 232 -8.26 -10.15 7.37
C VAL A 232 -7.90 -10.76 8.73
N LYS A 233 -8.88 -11.40 9.39
CA LYS A 233 -8.66 -12.08 10.70
C LYS A 233 -7.56 -13.13 10.61
N LYS A 234 -7.59 -13.96 9.56
CA LYS A 234 -6.59 -15.00 9.34
C LYS A 234 -5.18 -14.39 9.21
N ILE A 235 -5.03 -13.35 8.40
CA ILE A 235 -3.75 -12.67 8.22
C ILE A 235 -3.27 -12.07 9.55
N ARG A 236 -4.14 -11.37 10.29
CA ARG A 236 -3.80 -10.80 11.61
C ARG A 236 -3.24 -11.85 12.56
N VAL A 237 -3.91 -13.00 12.68
CA VAL A 237 -3.44 -14.13 13.51
C VAL A 237 -2.05 -14.57 13.10
N ILE A 238 -1.77 -14.72 11.79
CA ILE A 238 -0.43 -15.12 11.32
C ILE A 238 0.63 -14.08 11.70
N LEU A 239 0.33 -12.78 11.58
CA LEU A 239 1.27 -11.72 11.95
C LEU A 239 1.55 -11.71 13.46
N ASP A 240 0.56 -12.01 14.29
CA ASP A 240 0.68 -12.01 15.75
C ASP A 240 1.55 -13.16 16.29
N GLU A 241 1.80 -14.19 15.47
CA GLU A 241 2.77 -15.25 15.78
C GLU A 241 4.23 -14.76 15.78
N TYR A 242 4.51 -13.60 15.19
CA TYR A 242 5.85 -13.03 15.06
C TYR A 242 5.93 -11.73 15.87
N GLN A 243 6.49 -11.78 17.08
CA GLN A 243 6.70 -10.59 17.94
C GLN A 243 8.01 -9.86 17.63
#